data_AF-A0A6V7GVI1-F1
#
_entry.id   AF-A0A6V7GVI1-F1
#
_cell.length_a   1.000
_cell.length_b   1.000
_cell.length_c   1.000
_cell.angle_alpha   90.00
_cell.angle_beta   90.00
_cell.angle_gamma   90.00
#
_symmetry.space_group_name_H-M   'P 1'
#
loop_
_entity.id
_entity.type
_entity.pdbx_description
1 polymer ?
#
loop_
_entity_poly.entity_id
_entity_poly.type
_entity_poly.pdbx_seq_one_letter_code
_entity_poly.pdbx_strand_id
1 'polypeptide(L)' 'SEAISRAAYSLPWYQYPCSLRNPTNLLIIRSQRPVRLTAGKFAVLSLETFAS' A
#
# COMPACT_ATOMS: atom_id res chain seq x y z
N SER A 1 1.50 -2.17 -0.57
CA SER A 1 0.93 -3.34 0.13
C SER A 1 -0.30 -2.87 0.86
N GLU A 2 -1.42 -3.60 0.75
CA GLU A 2 -2.70 -3.16 1.33
C GLU A 2 -2.62 -2.99 2.85
N ALA A 3 -1.91 -3.89 3.54
CA ALA A 3 -1.73 -3.80 4.99
C ALA A 3 -1.02 -2.50 5.42
N ILE A 4 0.01 -2.09 4.68
CA ILE A 4 0.74 -0.84 4.94
C ILE A 4 -0.16 0.38 4.71
N SER A 5 -0.99 0.35 3.66
CA SER A 5 -1.96 1.42 3.39
C SER A 5 -2.97 1.57 4.52
N ARG A 6 -3.57 0.46 4.96
CA ARG A 6 -4.53 0.43 6.06
C ARG A 6 -3.91 0.91 7.36
N ALA A 7 -2.71 0.43 7.69
CA ALA A 7 -1.98 0.87 8.88
C ALA A 7 -1.67 2.38 8.82
N ALA A 8 -1.13 2.86 7.70
CA ALA A 8 -0.78 4.28 7.53
C ALA A 8 -2.01 5.19 7.59
N TYR A 9 -3.14 4.77 7.02
CA TYR A 9 -4.39 5.52 7.06
C TYR A 9 -5.01 5.57 8.46
N SER A 10 -4.86 4.50 9.26
CA SER A 10 -5.37 4.44 10.63
C SER A 10 -4.60 5.31 11.63
N LEU A 11 -3.43 5.82 11.26
CA LEU A 11 -2.65 6.74 12.11
C LEU A 11 -3.37 8.10 12.20
N PRO A 12 -3.23 8.83 13.32
CA PRO A 12 -3.75 10.20 13.46
C PRO A 12 -2.86 11.22 12.72
N TRP A 13 -2.59 10.99 11.43
CA TRP A 13 -1.65 11.76 10.59
C TRP A 13 -1.99 13.25 10.49
N TYR A 14 -3.26 13.61 10.71
CA TYR A 14 -3.73 14.99 10.73
C TYR A 14 -3.25 15.76 11.98
N GLN A 15 -2.85 15.06 13.04
CA GLN A 15 -2.27 15.63 14.26
C GLN A 15 -0.74 15.70 14.20
N TYR A 16 -0.12 15.13 13.17
CA TYR A 16 1.34 15.10 13.08
C TYR A 16 1.93 16.49 12.80
N PRO A 17 3.16 16.75 13.32
CA PRO A 17 3.91 17.93 12.97
C PRO A 17 4.15 17.98 11.46
N CYS A 18 4.34 19.19 10.92
CA CYS A 18 4.48 19.42 9.47
C CYS A 18 5.59 18.56 8.83
N SER A 19 6.64 18.26 9.58
CA SER A 19 7.76 17.41 9.15
C SER A 19 7.33 15.97 8.81
N LEU A 20 6.31 15.44 9.48
CA LEU A 20 5.82 14.07 9.29
C LEU A 20 4.59 14.01 8.37
N ARG A 21 3.84 15.10 8.22
CA ARG A 21 2.61 15.11 7.40
C ARG A 21 2.86 14.72 5.94
N ASN A 22 3.87 15.34 5.31
CA ASN A 22 4.24 15.06 3.91
C ASN A 22 4.70 13.61 3.68
N PRO A 23 5.65 13.05 4.44
CA PRO A 23 6.06 11.66 4.24
C PRO A 23 4.92 10.68 4.52
N THR A 24 4.06 10.94 5.52
CA THR A 24 2.91 10.07 5.81
C THR A 24 1.91 10.05 4.64
N ASN A 25 1.60 11.21 4.06
CA ASN A 25 0.76 11.30 2.86
C ASN A 25 1.37 10.59 1.65
N LEU A 26 2.68 10.74 1.43
CA LEU A 26 3.38 10.03 0.35
C LEU A 26 3.31 8.51 0.54
N LEU A 27 3.43 8.05 1.78
CA LEU A 27 3.36 6.63 2.13
C LEU A 27 1.95 6.07 1.86
N ILE A 28 0.90 6.79 2.27
CA ILE A 28 -0.49 6.45 1.97
C ILE A 28 -0.71 6.37 0.46
N ILE A 29 -0.38 7.41 -0.31
CA ILE A 29 -0.57 7.44 -1.77
C ILE A 29 0.20 6.31 -2.47
N ARG A 30 1.46 6.07 -2.09
CA ARG A 30 2.28 5.01 -2.70
C ARG A 30 1.75 3.62 -2.38
N SER A 31 1.24 3.42 -1.17
CA SER A 31 0.74 2.12 -0.73
C SER A 31 -0.56 1.68 -1.41
N GLN A 32 -1.36 2.63 -1.95
CA GLN A 32 -2.57 2.36 -2.75
C GLN A 32 -2.30 1.58 -4.03
N ARG A 33 -1.06 1.62 -4.54
CA ARG A 33 -0.61 0.77 -5.66
C ARG A 33 0.31 -0.31 -5.13
N PRO A 34 -0.22 -1.44 -4.62
CA PRO A 34 0.62 -2.53 -4.17
C PRO A 34 1.49 -3.04 -5.31
N VAL A 35 2.75 -3.35 -5.02
CA VAL A 35 3.61 -4.09 -5.94
C VAL A 35 2.97 -5.46 -6.14
N ARG A 36 2.61 -5.76 -7.39
CA ARG A 36 2.03 -7.04 -7.79
C ARG A 36 3.01 -7.75 -8.69
N LEU A 37 3.37 -8.97 -8.33
CA LEU A 37 4.07 -9.86 -9.24
C LEU A 37 3.08 -10.36 -10.29
N THR A 38 3.50 -10.38 -11.55
CA THR A 38 2.64 -10.84 -12.65
C THR A 38 3.39 -11.84 -13.52
N ALA A 39 2.69 -12.88 -13.98
CA ALA A 39 3.17 -13.78 -15.02
C ALA A 39 2.67 -13.24 -16.38
N GLY A 40 3.61 -12.83 -17.23
CA GLY A 40 3.33 -12.32 -18.57
C GLY A 40 2.34 -11.16 -18.66
N LYS A 41 2.09 -10.42 -17.55
CA LYS A 41 1.09 -9.36 -17.40
C LYS A 41 -0.39 -9.79 -17.49
N PHE A 42 -0.69 -11.07 -17.70
CA PHE A 42 -2.06 -11.59 -17.80
C PHE A 42 -2.56 -12.23 -16.51
N ALA A 43 -1.66 -12.65 -15.62
CA ALA A 43 -2.00 -13.21 -14.31
C ALA A 43 -1.23 -12.49 -13.21
N VAL A 44 -1.93 -12.09 -12.15
CA VAL A 44 -1.29 -11.64 -10.90
C VAL A 44 -0.90 -12.87 -10.10
N LEU A 45 0.34 -12.95 -9.65
CA LEU A 45 0.78 -14.03 -8.78
C LEU A 45 0.36 -13.71 -7.33
N SER A 46 -0.55 -14.54 -6.81
CA SER A 46 -1.00 -14.54 -5.43
C SER A 46 -1.26 -15.99 -4.95
N LEU A 47 -1.44 -16.18 -3.64
CA LEU A 47 -1.85 -17.47 -3.08
C LEU A 47 -3.21 -17.92 -3.65
N GLU A 48 -4.10 -16.97 -3.93
CA GLU A 48 -5.40 -17.24 -4.56
C GLU A 48 -5.22 -17.87 -5.94
N THR A 49 -4.30 -17.34 -6.75
CA THR A 49 -3.98 -17.90 -8.08
C THR A 49 -3.11 -19.16 -8.05
N PHE A 50 -2.54 -19.52 -6.89
CA PHE A 50 -1.72 -20.73 -6.77
C PHE A 50 -2.58 -21.99 -6.67
N ALA A 51 -3.74 -21.88 -6.02
CA ALA A 51 -4.68 -22.99 -5.83
C ALA A 51 -5.88 -22.95 -6.81
N SER A 52 -5.91 -21.98 -7.73
CA SER A 52 -6.92 -21.89 -8.79
C SER A 52 -6.58 -22.75 -10.00
#